data_AF-A0A527WUY5-F1
#
_entry.id   AF-A0A527WUY5-F1
#
_cell.length_a   1.000
_cell.length_b   1.000
_cell.length_c   1.000
_cell.angle_alpha   90.00
_cell.angle_beta   90.00
_cell.angle_gamma   90.00
#
_symmetry.space_group_name_H-M   'P 1'
#
loop_
_entity.id
_entity.type
_entity.pdbx_description
1 polymer ?
#
loop_
_entity_poly.entity_id
_entity_poly.type
_entity_poly.pdbx_seq_one_letter_code
_entity_poly.pdbx_strand_id
1 'polypeptide(L)'
;MSSPTVSIEGPTSTTSEGLLAAAKSGGCASSSYGSSPTSPGEEDPAIWERIKDHPCFSEEAHHYFARMHVAVAPACNVQCNYCNRKYDCANESRPGVVSEKLTPDQALRKVIAVANKVPQLSVLGIAGPGDACYDWEKTKATFDRVIREIPDIKLCVSTNGLVLPDHVAELAEMNVDHVTITINMVDPEVGAKIYPWIFYENRRYFGIEAARILHARQMLGLEMLSARGILTKINSVMIPGVNDQHLFEVNKMVRERGAFLHNVMPLISDPAHGTHYGLIGQRGPTAKEMMALQDRLEGGAKLMRH
;
A
#
# COMPACT_ATOMS: atom_id res chain seq x y z
N MET A 1 -24.11 8.20 -60.73
CA MET A 1 -23.23 8.03 -59.56
C MET A 1 -24.13 7.90 -58.34
N SER A 2 -24.46 6.66 -57.97
CA SER A 2 -25.37 6.35 -56.86
C SER A 2 -24.57 6.13 -55.59
N SER A 3 -24.95 6.81 -54.52
CA SER A 3 -24.40 6.61 -53.18
C SER A 3 -25.03 5.36 -52.56
N PRO A 4 -24.26 4.44 -51.94
CA PRO A 4 -24.83 3.29 -51.26
C PRO A 4 -25.24 3.64 -49.82
N THR A 5 -26.49 3.35 -49.50
CA THR A 5 -27.04 3.34 -48.14
C THR A 5 -26.58 2.06 -47.44
N VAL A 6 -25.92 2.17 -46.28
CA VAL A 6 -25.59 1.03 -45.42
C VAL A 6 -26.54 1.04 -44.22
N SER A 7 -27.36 0.00 -44.12
CA SER A 7 -28.21 -0.29 -42.96
C SER A 7 -27.35 -0.75 -41.79
N ILE A 8 -27.55 -0.14 -40.62
CA ILE A 8 -26.94 -0.56 -39.36
C ILE A 8 -27.94 -1.50 -38.66
N GLU A 9 -27.63 -2.80 -38.65
CA GLU A 9 -28.30 -3.76 -37.78
C GLU A 9 -27.86 -3.51 -36.33
N GLY A 10 -28.83 -3.44 -35.42
CA GLY A 10 -28.59 -3.24 -33.99
C GLY A 10 -27.94 -4.46 -33.32
N PRO A 11 -27.16 -4.27 -32.24
CA PRO A 11 -26.51 -5.38 -31.56
C PRO A 11 -27.54 -6.24 -30.82
N THR A 12 -27.50 -7.54 -31.08
CA THR A 12 -28.22 -8.59 -30.37
C THR A 12 -27.71 -8.69 -28.93
N SER A 13 -28.63 -8.70 -27.97
CA SER A 13 -28.34 -8.87 -26.55
C SER A 13 -27.78 -10.28 -26.29
N THR A 14 -26.49 -10.38 -26.04
CA THR A 14 -25.87 -11.64 -25.58
C THR A 14 -25.91 -11.68 -24.06
N THR A 15 -26.61 -12.66 -23.49
CA THR A 15 -26.71 -12.87 -22.04
C THR A 15 -25.41 -13.43 -21.47
N SER A 16 -25.15 -13.11 -20.19
CA SER A 16 -23.94 -13.47 -19.43
C SER A 16 -23.61 -14.98 -19.43
N GLU A 17 -24.59 -15.83 -19.67
CA GLU A 17 -24.41 -17.29 -19.71
C GLU A 17 -23.65 -17.77 -20.97
N GLY A 18 -23.75 -17.05 -22.10
CA GLY A 18 -23.07 -17.42 -23.35
C GLY A 18 -21.54 -17.23 -23.30
N LEU A 19 -21.08 -16.25 -22.51
CA LEU A 19 -19.65 -15.97 -22.31
C LEU A 19 -18.96 -17.02 -21.41
N LEU A 20 -19.70 -17.59 -20.46
CA LEU A 20 -19.19 -18.62 -19.53
C LEU A 20 -18.99 -19.99 -20.20
N ALA A 21 -19.75 -20.29 -21.25
CA ALA A 21 -19.61 -21.55 -21.99
C ALA A 21 -18.38 -21.58 -22.90
N ALA A 22 -18.01 -20.44 -23.51
CA ALA A 22 -16.85 -20.35 -24.41
C ALA A 22 -15.50 -20.49 -23.68
N ALA A 23 -15.44 -20.21 -22.38
CA ALA A 23 -14.24 -20.34 -21.57
C ALA A 23 -13.89 -21.79 -21.16
N LYS A 24 -14.78 -22.76 -21.37
CA LYS A 24 -14.58 -24.16 -20.93
C LYS A 24 -14.00 -25.10 -21.98
N SER A 25 -13.75 -24.66 -23.21
CA SER A 25 -13.22 -25.53 -24.26
C SER A 25 -12.05 -24.90 -25.00
N GLY A 26 -10.84 -25.11 -24.49
CA GLY A 26 -9.61 -24.97 -25.28
C GLY A 26 -8.42 -24.47 -24.48
N GLY A 27 -7.43 -25.34 -24.24
CA GLY A 27 -6.11 -24.87 -23.81
C GLY A 27 -5.22 -25.94 -23.18
N CYS A 28 -4.17 -26.31 -23.90
CA CYS A 28 -3.13 -27.30 -23.61
C CYS A 28 -2.52 -27.30 -22.19
N ALA A 29 -2.09 -28.50 -21.79
CA ALA A 29 -1.28 -28.79 -20.62
C ALA A 29 0.07 -28.04 -20.64
N SER A 30 0.38 -27.37 -19.52
CA SER A 30 1.75 -27.18 -19.06
C SER A 30 1.79 -27.46 -17.56
N SER A 31 2.70 -28.36 -17.19
CA SER A 31 2.92 -28.86 -15.84
C SER A 31 3.51 -27.76 -14.94
N SER A 32 2.79 -27.32 -13.91
CA SER A 32 3.36 -26.61 -12.76
C SER A 32 3.22 -27.46 -11.50
N TYR A 33 4.37 -27.95 -11.01
CA TYR A 33 4.54 -28.33 -9.61
C TYR A 33 4.97 -27.06 -8.88
N GLY A 34 4.17 -26.60 -7.94
CA GLY A 34 4.45 -25.42 -7.11
C GLY A 34 3.19 -24.95 -6.42
N SER A 35 3.05 -25.34 -5.16
CA SER A 35 1.84 -25.28 -4.35
C SER A 35 1.17 -23.91 -4.30
N SER A 36 -0.15 -23.91 -4.53
CA SER A 36 -1.06 -22.80 -4.23
C SER A 36 -0.96 -22.36 -2.76
N PRO A 37 -1.19 -21.08 -2.44
CA PRO A 37 -1.49 -20.70 -1.06
C PRO A 37 -2.78 -21.42 -0.63
N THR A 38 -2.75 -21.90 0.61
CA THR A 38 -3.77 -22.65 1.34
C THR A 38 -5.23 -22.32 0.99
N SER A 39 -6.03 -23.39 0.90
CA SER A 39 -7.48 -23.39 0.74
C SER A 39 -8.22 -22.50 1.76
N PRO A 40 -9.42 -22.00 1.44
CA PRO A 40 -10.25 -21.20 2.35
C PRO A 40 -10.65 -22.05 3.56
N GLY A 41 -10.12 -21.73 4.75
CA GLY A 41 -10.48 -22.48 5.96
C GLY A 41 -9.76 -22.16 7.28
N GLU A 42 -8.67 -21.38 7.30
CA GLU A 42 -7.90 -21.13 8.54
C GLU A 42 -7.99 -19.69 9.09
N GLU A 43 -8.76 -18.80 8.49
CA GLU A 43 -8.94 -17.41 8.98
C GLU A 43 -10.25 -17.25 9.76
N ASP A 44 -10.23 -16.41 10.81
CA ASP A 44 -11.45 -15.97 11.50
C ASP A 44 -12.44 -15.42 10.45
N PRO A 45 -13.71 -15.90 10.41
CA PRO A 45 -14.71 -15.43 9.47
C PRO A 45 -14.84 -13.90 9.39
N ALA A 46 -14.62 -13.18 10.49
CA ALA A 46 -14.67 -11.72 10.52
C ALA A 46 -13.48 -11.06 9.80
N ILE A 47 -12.31 -11.71 9.81
CA ILE A 47 -11.11 -11.27 9.10
C ILE A 47 -11.26 -11.56 7.60
N TRP A 48 -11.79 -12.74 7.24
CA TRP A 48 -12.00 -13.14 5.85
C TRP A 48 -12.91 -12.18 5.08
N GLU A 49 -14.03 -11.75 5.67
CA GLU A 49 -14.97 -10.80 5.04
C GLU A 49 -14.33 -9.44 4.71
N ARG A 50 -13.35 -9.00 5.51
CA ARG A 50 -12.62 -7.75 5.24
C ARG A 50 -11.63 -7.89 4.09
N ILE A 51 -11.04 -9.08 3.95
CA ILE A 51 -9.93 -9.36 3.04
C ILE A 51 -10.38 -9.81 1.65
N LYS A 52 -11.47 -10.56 1.55
CA LYS A 52 -11.87 -11.24 0.30
C LYS A 52 -12.10 -10.30 -0.90
N ASP A 53 -12.51 -9.05 -0.65
CA ASP A 53 -12.74 -8.05 -1.70
C ASP A 53 -11.62 -7.01 -1.81
N HIS A 54 -10.51 -7.23 -1.09
CA HIS A 54 -9.44 -6.26 -0.97
C HIS A 54 -8.24 -6.62 -1.87
N PRO A 55 -7.96 -5.84 -2.92
CA PRO A 55 -6.95 -6.18 -3.93
C PRO A 55 -5.49 -6.15 -3.43
N CYS A 56 -5.25 -5.70 -2.19
CA CYS A 56 -3.93 -5.78 -1.54
C CYS A 56 -3.74 -6.99 -0.62
N PHE A 57 -4.78 -7.78 -0.35
CA PHE A 57 -4.71 -8.90 0.61
C PHE A 57 -5.14 -10.25 0.03
N SER A 58 -5.86 -10.25 -1.10
CA SER A 58 -6.23 -11.47 -1.83
C SER A 58 -5.77 -11.38 -3.28
N GLU A 59 -5.11 -12.43 -3.77
CA GLU A 59 -4.65 -12.56 -5.16
C GLU A 59 -5.84 -12.61 -6.12
N GLU A 60 -6.92 -13.32 -5.74
CA GLU A 60 -8.17 -13.35 -6.50
C GLU A 60 -8.86 -11.98 -6.53
N ALA A 61 -8.86 -11.25 -5.41
CA ALA A 61 -9.41 -9.90 -5.33
C ALA A 61 -8.63 -8.90 -6.17
N HIS A 62 -7.31 -9.08 -6.32
CA HIS A 62 -6.45 -8.24 -7.15
C HIS A 62 -6.90 -8.22 -8.61
N HIS A 63 -7.51 -9.31 -9.09
CA HIS A 63 -8.00 -9.42 -10.46
C HIS A 63 -9.41 -8.86 -10.66
N TYR A 64 -10.20 -8.69 -9.60
CA TYR A 64 -11.61 -8.34 -9.70
C TYR A 64 -11.98 -6.98 -9.12
N PHE A 65 -11.28 -6.54 -8.07
CA PHE A 65 -11.59 -5.32 -7.33
C PHE A 65 -10.58 -4.21 -7.59
N ALA A 66 -11.09 -3.01 -7.90
CA ALA A 66 -10.26 -1.85 -8.17
C ALA A 66 -10.00 -1.06 -6.88
N ARG A 67 -8.74 -0.63 -6.71
CA ARG A 67 -8.34 0.36 -5.70
C ARG A 67 -7.97 1.68 -6.38
N MET A 68 -8.35 2.79 -5.79
CA MET A 68 -7.97 4.13 -6.23
C MET A 68 -7.22 4.86 -5.12
N HIS A 69 -6.12 5.54 -5.47
CA HIS A 69 -5.47 6.49 -4.57
C HIS A 69 -5.78 7.93 -4.99
N VAL A 70 -6.02 8.81 -4.01
CA VAL A 70 -6.14 10.27 -4.23
C VAL A 70 -4.99 11.02 -3.56
N ALA A 71 -4.39 11.94 -4.32
CA ALA A 71 -3.19 12.67 -3.93
C ALA A 71 -3.52 13.94 -3.12
N VAL A 72 -4.03 13.77 -1.90
CA VAL A 72 -4.49 14.86 -1.03
C VAL A 72 -3.53 15.19 0.11
N ALA A 73 -2.49 14.38 0.34
CA ALA A 73 -1.58 14.52 1.48
C ALA A 73 -0.16 14.90 1.03
N PRO A 74 0.10 16.13 0.52
CA PRO A 74 1.41 16.52 0.01
C PRO A 74 2.48 16.74 1.08
N ALA A 75 2.11 17.04 2.33
CA ALA A 75 3.08 17.27 3.40
C ALA A 75 3.62 15.96 3.97
N CYS A 76 4.86 15.94 4.45
CA CYS A 76 5.41 14.79 5.15
C CYS A 76 6.46 15.22 6.18
N ASN A 77 6.56 14.43 7.25
CA ASN A 77 7.36 14.68 8.44
C ASN A 77 8.60 13.79 8.57
N VAL A 78 8.86 12.88 7.64
CA VAL A 78 10.05 12.01 7.65
C VAL A 78 10.77 12.10 6.32
N GLN A 79 12.06 12.43 6.31
CA GLN A 79 12.87 12.31 5.10
C GLN A 79 13.54 10.93 5.06
N CYS A 80 13.30 10.18 3.99
CA CYS A 80 13.99 8.92 3.71
C CYS A 80 15.12 9.17 2.70
N ASN A 81 16.24 8.45 2.82
CA ASN A 81 17.34 8.53 1.85
C ASN A 81 16.99 7.98 0.46
N TYR A 82 15.94 7.17 0.35
CA TYR A 82 15.39 6.66 -0.91
C TYR A 82 14.21 7.48 -1.45
N CYS A 83 13.91 8.64 -0.88
CA CYS A 83 12.81 9.50 -1.30
C CYS A 83 13.31 10.82 -1.92
N ASN A 84 12.57 11.32 -2.91
CA ASN A 84 12.70 12.68 -3.41
C ASN A 84 11.31 13.34 -3.41
N ARG A 85 11.18 14.46 -2.69
CA ARG A 85 9.92 15.19 -2.45
C ARG A 85 9.27 15.78 -3.70
N LYS A 86 9.98 15.76 -4.84
CA LYS A 86 9.42 16.13 -6.14
C LYS A 86 8.41 15.11 -6.65
N TYR A 87 8.48 13.86 -6.16
CA TYR A 87 7.66 12.74 -6.57
C TYR A 87 6.73 12.30 -5.43
N ASP A 88 5.76 11.46 -5.79
CA ASP A 88 4.90 10.75 -4.85
C ASP A 88 5.71 9.85 -3.92
N CYS A 89 5.12 9.54 -2.77
CA CYS A 89 5.76 8.79 -1.71
C CYS A 89 6.24 7.42 -2.19
N ALA A 90 7.56 7.21 -2.19
CA ALA A 90 8.20 5.97 -2.62
C ALA A 90 7.81 4.74 -1.78
N ASN A 91 7.14 4.94 -0.63
CA ASN A 91 6.68 3.85 0.23
C ASN A 91 5.45 3.11 -0.33
N GLU A 92 4.64 3.73 -1.19
CA GLU A 92 3.42 3.13 -1.74
C GLU A 92 3.22 3.47 -3.24
N SER A 93 4.16 4.21 -3.82
CA SER A 93 4.17 4.56 -5.24
C SER A 93 5.52 4.21 -5.87
N ARG A 94 5.50 3.89 -7.16
CA ARG A 94 6.74 3.72 -7.94
C ARG A 94 7.50 5.06 -7.95
N PRO A 95 8.84 5.06 -7.81
CA PRO A 95 9.63 6.29 -7.88
C PRO A 95 9.45 7.02 -9.20
N GLY A 96 9.49 8.35 -9.16
CA GLY A 96 9.34 9.19 -10.35
C GLY A 96 7.90 9.54 -10.71
N VAL A 97 6.89 8.94 -10.06
CA VAL A 97 5.48 9.30 -10.26
C VAL A 97 5.23 10.68 -9.65
N VAL A 98 4.52 11.54 -10.39
CA VAL A 98 4.06 12.85 -9.91
C VAL A 98 2.55 12.90 -10.04
N SER A 99 1.84 12.95 -8.92
CA SER A 99 0.41 13.17 -8.94
C SER A 99 0.07 14.67 -8.90
N GLU A 100 -1.00 15.03 -9.61
CA GLU A 100 -1.67 16.31 -9.39
C GLU A 100 -2.21 16.35 -7.97
N LYS A 101 -1.82 17.38 -7.21
CA LYS A 101 -2.27 17.59 -5.83
C LYS A 101 -3.73 18.02 -5.84
N LEU A 102 -4.55 17.34 -5.06
CA LEU A 102 -5.99 17.58 -5.00
C LEU A 102 -6.36 18.20 -3.65
N THR A 103 -7.31 19.12 -3.65
CA THR A 103 -8.08 19.46 -2.45
C THR A 103 -9.06 18.33 -2.11
N PRO A 104 -9.58 18.25 -0.88
CA PRO A 104 -10.61 17.28 -0.52
C PRO A 104 -11.84 17.32 -1.46
N ASP A 105 -12.25 18.51 -1.91
CA ASP A 105 -13.33 18.69 -2.87
C ASP A 105 -13.02 18.13 -4.26
N GLN A 106 -11.81 18.38 -4.76
CA GLN A 106 -11.38 17.83 -6.04
C GLN A 106 -11.24 16.30 -5.98
N ALA A 107 -10.74 15.77 -4.86
CA ALA A 107 -10.65 14.35 -4.63
C ALA A 107 -12.03 13.68 -4.63
N LEU A 108 -13.01 14.24 -3.93
CA LEU A 108 -14.40 13.76 -3.94
C LEU A 108 -14.95 13.67 -5.37
N ARG A 109 -14.86 14.76 -6.14
CA ARG A 109 -15.35 14.79 -7.53
C ARG A 109 -14.67 13.73 -8.39
N LYS A 110 -13.36 13.54 -8.21
CA LYS A 110 -12.59 12.52 -8.93
C LYS A 110 -13.05 11.10 -8.57
N VAL A 111 -13.27 10.83 -7.27
CA VAL A 111 -13.74 9.53 -6.80
C VAL A 111 -15.12 9.22 -7.36
N ILE A 112 -16.07 10.16 -7.29
CA ILE A 112 -17.42 9.98 -7.85
C ILE A 112 -17.34 9.72 -9.36
N ALA A 113 -16.52 10.48 -10.09
CA ALA A 113 -16.36 10.30 -11.53
C ALA A 113 -15.78 8.92 -11.91
N VAL A 114 -14.88 8.38 -11.09
CA VAL A 114 -14.30 7.04 -11.29
C VAL A 114 -15.30 5.95 -10.89
N ALA A 115 -15.97 6.09 -9.74
CA ALA A 115 -16.97 5.14 -9.26
C ALA A 115 -18.10 4.93 -10.29
N ASN A 116 -18.56 6.01 -10.94
CA ASN A 116 -19.56 5.94 -12.01
C ASN A 116 -19.11 5.20 -13.27
N LYS A 117 -17.79 5.04 -13.48
CA LYS A 117 -17.21 4.37 -14.67
C LYS A 117 -16.65 2.99 -14.36
N VAL A 118 -16.31 2.72 -13.11
CA VAL A 118 -15.65 1.50 -12.65
C VAL A 118 -16.49 0.92 -11.51
N PRO A 119 -17.51 0.09 -11.84
CA PRO A 119 -18.36 -0.54 -10.83
C PRO A 119 -17.60 -1.42 -9.83
N GLN A 120 -16.40 -1.87 -10.21
CA GLN A 120 -15.52 -2.69 -9.39
C GLN A 120 -14.70 -1.88 -8.36
N LEU A 121 -14.84 -0.55 -8.32
CA LEU A 121 -14.14 0.28 -7.33
C LEU A 121 -14.66 -0.03 -5.93
N SER A 122 -13.87 -0.76 -5.14
CA SER A 122 -14.22 -1.15 -3.78
C SER A 122 -13.40 -0.43 -2.71
N VAL A 123 -12.21 0.08 -3.06
CA VAL A 123 -11.27 0.67 -2.09
C VAL A 123 -10.80 2.06 -2.51
N LEU A 124 -10.94 3.02 -1.59
CA LEU A 124 -10.30 4.33 -1.67
C LEU A 124 -9.15 4.43 -0.67
N GLY A 125 -7.97 4.76 -1.18
CA GLY A 125 -6.78 4.99 -0.38
C GLY A 125 -6.22 6.40 -0.44
N ILE A 126 -5.58 6.82 0.64
CA ILE A 126 -4.71 8.01 0.67
C ILE A 126 -3.29 7.57 1.02
N ALA A 127 -2.38 7.74 0.06
CA ALA A 127 -1.01 7.21 0.13
C ALA A 127 0.09 8.24 -0.15
N GLY A 128 -0.26 9.52 -0.29
CA GLY A 128 0.70 10.58 -0.58
C GLY A 128 0.08 11.78 -1.29
N PRO A 129 0.90 12.64 -1.93
CA PRO A 129 2.33 12.45 -2.28
C PRO A 129 3.33 12.42 -1.11
N GLY A 130 2.95 12.93 0.06
CA GLY A 130 3.69 12.92 1.32
C GLY A 130 3.23 11.79 2.25
N ASP A 131 2.79 12.16 3.47
CA ASP A 131 2.30 11.21 4.48
C ASP A 131 0.86 11.55 4.89
N ALA A 132 -0.03 10.56 4.78
CA ALA A 132 -1.46 10.74 5.01
C ALA A 132 -1.80 11.07 6.48
N CYS A 133 -1.09 10.47 7.44
CA CYS A 133 -1.29 10.77 8.86
C CYS A 133 -0.67 12.12 9.24
N TYR A 134 0.36 12.59 8.54
CA TYR A 134 0.90 13.93 8.80
C TYR A 134 0.03 15.05 8.22
N ASP A 135 -0.53 14.88 7.02
CA ASP A 135 -1.48 15.83 6.43
C ASP A 135 -2.94 15.46 6.82
N TRP A 136 -3.14 15.19 8.11
CA TRP A 136 -4.37 14.55 8.62
C TRP A 136 -5.63 15.34 8.33
N GLU A 137 -5.59 16.68 8.47
CA GLU A 137 -6.75 17.53 8.22
C GLU A 137 -7.32 17.32 6.81
N LYS A 138 -6.45 17.25 5.79
CA LYS A 138 -6.86 16.99 4.40
C LYS A 138 -7.28 15.55 4.20
N THR A 139 -6.55 14.60 4.78
CA THR A 139 -6.85 13.17 4.72
C THR A 139 -8.25 12.89 5.27
N LYS A 140 -8.52 13.32 6.51
CA LYS A 140 -9.80 13.17 7.19
C LYS A 140 -10.93 13.88 6.43
N ALA A 141 -10.73 15.13 6.05
CA ALA A 141 -11.75 15.87 5.29
C ALA A 141 -12.12 15.21 3.96
N THR A 142 -11.18 14.50 3.33
CA THR A 142 -11.44 13.75 2.10
C THR A 142 -12.27 12.50 2.38
N PHE A 143 -11.91 11.71 3.40
CA PHE A 143 -12.69 10.54 3.80
C PHE A 143 -14.10 10.88 4.27
N ASP A 144 -14.24 11.86 5.16
CA ASP A 144 -15.54 12.31 5.66
C ASP A 144 -16.49 12.70 4.52
N ARG A 145 -15.95 13.32 3.45
CA ARG A 145 -16.72 13.71 2.27
C ARG A 145 -17.08 12.53 1.39
N VAL A 146 -16.15 11.61 1.17
CA VAL A 146 -16.39 10.45 0.31
C VAL A 146 -17.37 9.48 0.96
N ILE A 147 -17.24 9.17 2.25
CA ILE A 147 -18.15 8.25 2.96
C ILE A 147 -19.60 8.75 2.89
N ARG A 148 -19.82 10.07 2.94
CA ARG A 148 -21.18 10.64 2.82
C ARG A 148 -21.85 10.35 1.48
N GLU A 149 -21.07 10.30 0.41
CA GLU A 149 -21.57 10.09 -0.95
C GLU A 149 -21.51 8.61 -1.39
N ILE A 150 -20.55 7.85 -0.85
CA ILE A 150 -20.33 6.44 -1.18
C ILE A 150 -20.09 5.66 0.14
N PRO A 151 -21.15 5.36 0.92
CA PRO A 151 -21.00 4.78 2.26
C PRO A 151 -20.38 3.38 2.27
N ASP A 152 -20.52 2.62 1.19
CA ASP A 152 -20.06 1.23 1.10
C ASP A 152 -18.58 1.10 0.67
N ILE A 153 -17.89 2.21 0.38
CA ILE A 153 -16.49 2.16 -0.05
C ILE A 153 -15.56 1.87 1.13
N LYS A 154 -14.68 0.88 0.94
CA LYS A 154 -13.64 0.54 1.91
C LYS A 154 -12.56 1.62 1.91
N LEU A 155 -12.11 2.02 3.09
CA LEU A 155 -11.07 3.04 3.23
C LEU A 155 -9.71 2.45 3.58
N CYS A 156 -8.65 3.07 3.08
CA CYS A 156 -7.30 2.75 3.49
C CYS A 156 -6.33 3.91 3.52
N VAL A 157 -5.30 3.75 4.35
CA VAL A 157 -4.26 4.78 4.55
C VAL A 157 -2.89 4.15 4.46
N SER A 158 -1.94 4.84 3.81
CA SER A 158 -0.52 4.53 3.92
C SER A 158 0.22 5.62 4.67
N THR A 159 1.05 5.23 5.62
CA THR A 159 1.83 6.14 6.47
C THR A 159 3.22 5.61 6.80
N ASN A 160 4.15 6.51 7.11
CA ASN A 160 5.42 6.21 7.73
C ASN A 160 5.28 5.88 9.23
N GLY A 161 4.13 6.15 9.85
CA GLY A 161 3.81 5.74 11.23
C GLY A 161 4.25 6.71 12.33
N LEU A 162 4.96 7.80 12.04
CA LEU A 162 5.46 8.73 13.06
C LEU A 162 4.34 9.39 13.87
N VAL A 163 3.26 9.80 13.21
CA VAL A 163 2.10 10.46 13.85
C VAL A 163 0.85 9.57 13.88
N LEU A 164 0.98 8.32 13.42
CA LEU A 164 -0.12 7.36 13.40
C LEU A 164 -0.80 7.18 14.77
N PRO A 165 -0.09 7.01 15.90
CA PRO A 165 -0.73 6.81 17.19
C PRO A 165 -1.77 7.88 17.56
N ASP A 166 -1.60 9.11 17.07
CA ASP A 166 -2.47 10.24 17.41
C ASP A 166 -3.81 10.20 16.66
N HIS A 167 -3.90 9.38 15.60
CA HIS A 167 -5.06 9.29 14.70
C HIS A 167 -5.74 7.93 14.70
N VAL A 168 -5.24 6.95 15.47
CA VAL A 168 -5.81 5.59 15.51
C VAL A 168 -7.28 5.57 15.95
N ALA A 169 -7.67 6.43 16.89
CA ALA A 169 -9.06 6.53 17.34
C ALA A 169 -9.98 6.97 16.19
N GLU A 170 -9.62 8.05 15.50
CA GLU A 170 -10.38 8.57 14.36
C GLU A 170 -10.41 7.59 13.18
N LEU A 171 -9.30 6.87 12.91
CA LEU A 171 -9.25 5.82 11.89
C LEU A 171 -10.26 4.69 12.19
N ALA A 172 -10.40 4.30 13.46
CA ALA A 172 -11.37 3.31 13.88
C ALA A 172 -12.81 3.81 13.74
N GLU A 173 -13.07 5.08 14.09
CA GLU A 173 -14.39 5.70 13.93
C GLU A 173 -14.83 5.82 12.46
N MET A 174 -13.89 6.07 11.55
CA MET A 174 -14.14 6.13 10.10
C MET A 174 -14.29 4.75 9.45
N ASN A 175 -14.22 3.66 10.21
CA ASN A 175 -14.25 2.29 9.73
C ASN A 175 -13.21 2.01 8.62
N VAL A 176 -11.98 2.50 8.82
CA VAL A 176 -10.86 2.20 7.92
C VAL A 176 -10.52 0.71 7.99
N ASP A 177 -10.66 0.00 6.87
CA ASP A 177 -10.45 -1.44 6.79
C ASP A 177 -9.01 -1.84 7.08
N HIS A 178 -8.06 -1.09 6.52
CA HIS A 178 -6.65 -1.38 6.73
C HIS A 178 -5.75 -0.15 6.66
N VAL A 179 -4.63 -0.26 7.37
CA VAL A 179 -3.55 0.74 7.39
C VAL A 179 -2.27 0.07 6.92
N THR A 180 -1.59 0.71 5.97
CA THR A 180 -0.24 0.35 5.57
C THR A 180 0.77 1.21 6.33
N ILE A 181 1.69 0.58 7.06
CA ILE A 181 2.77 1.27 7.79
C ILE A 181 4.10 0.89 7.14
N THR A 182 4.94 1.88 6.83
CA THR A 182 6.30 1.58 6.37
C THR A 182 7.29 1.51 7.52
N ILE A 183 7.85 0.34 7.79
CA ILE A 183 8.74 0.08 8.94
C ILE A 183 10.02 -0.59 8.43
N ASN A 184 11.07 0.20 8.15
CA ASN A 184 12.32 -0.35 7.59
C ASN A 184 13.31 -0.85 8.64
N MET A 185 13.05 -0.62 9.93
CA MET A 185 13.99 -0.90 11.01
C MET A 185 13.30 -1.04 12.37
N VAL A 186 13.93 -1.86 13.21
CA VAL A 186 13.66 -1.94 14.66
C VAL A 186 14.88 -1.59 15.52
N ASP A 187 16.05 -1.41 14.88
CA ASP A 187 17.29 -0.98 15.51
C ASP A 187 17.54 0.48 15.09
N PRO A 188 17.57 1.43 16.04
CA PRO A 188 17.85 2.83 15.76
C PRO A 188 19.17 3.09 15.02
N GLU A 189 20.20 2.23 15.15
CA GLU A 189 21.45 2.39 14.40
C GLU A 189 21.26 2.14 12.90
N VAL A 190 20.44 1.16 12.54
CA VAL A 190 20.01 0.92 11.16
C VAL A 190 19.15 2.09 10.68
N GLY A 191 18.21 2.55 11.51
CA GLY A 191 17.33 3.67 11.19
C GLY A 191 18.08 4.97 10.90
N ALA A 192 19.14 5.27 11.64
CA ALA A 192 19.97 6.47 11.43
C ALA A 192 20.64 6.52 10.05
N LYS A 193 20.86 5.35 9.42
CA LYS A 193 21.40 5.25 8.05
C LYS A 193 20.32 5.49 6.99
N ILE A 194 19.05 5.25 7.31
CA ILE A 194 17.92 5.34 6.38
C ILE A 194 17.24 6.71 6.41
N TYR A 195 17.12 7.29 7.61
CA TYR A 195 16.34 8.51 7.85
C TYR A 195 17.25 9.65 8.31
N PRO A 196 17.63 10.59 7.43
CA PRO A 196 18.45 11.74 7.81
C PRO A 196 17.79 12.62 8.88
N TRP A 197 16.46 12.78 8.84
CA TRP A 197 15.73 13.53 9.85
C TRP A 197 14.25 13.15 9.93
N ILE A 198 13.65 13.43 11.08
CA ILE A 198 12.21 13.48 11.30
C ILE A 198 11.80 14.85 11.84
N PHE A 199 10.55 15.24 11.64
CA PHE A 199 9.93 16.42 12.21
C PHE A 199 8.80 15.98 13.13
N TYR A 200 8.97 16.16 14.43
CA TYR A 200 8.04 15.71 15.46
C TYR A 200 7.96 16.77 16.55
N GLU A 201 6.77 17.03 17.11
CA GLU A 201 6.54 18.03 18.16
C GLU A 201 7.18 19.40 17.84
N ASN A 202 6.95 19.89 16.62
CA ASN A 202 7.49 21.16 16.11
C ASN A 202 9.04 21.26 16.11
N ARG A 203 9.75 20.14 16.16
CA ARG A 203 11.21 20.08 16.16
C ARG A 203 11.73 19.07 15.14
N ARG A 204 12.90 19.37 14.54
CA ARG A 204 13.65 18.39 13.76
C ARG A 204 14.60 17.58 14.66
N TYR A 205 14.53 16.26 14.52
CA TYR A 205 15.44 15.32 15.15
C TYR A 205 16.30 14.64 14.09
N PHE A 206 17.50 14.20 14.47
CA PHE A 206 18.50 13.62 13.55
C PHE A 206 19.11 12.34 14.14
N GLY A 207 19.76 11.55 13.28
CA GLY A 207 20.55 10.39 13.66
C GLY A 207 19.78 9.35 14.48
N ILE A 208 20.46 8.76 15.46
CA ILE A 208 19.90 7.69 16.31
C ILE A 208 18.69 8.18 17.13
N GLU A 209 18.68 9.45 17.55
CA GLU A 209 17.55 10.02 18.29
C GLU A 209 16.28 10.06 17.43
N ALA A 210 16.38 10.52 16.18
CA ALA A 210 15.28 10.49 15.23
C ALA A 210 14.76 9.07 14.99
N ALA A 211 15.68 8.12 14.78
CA ALA A 211 15.32 6.73 14.58
C ALA A 211 14.59 6.15 15.80
N ARG A 212 15.09 6.39 17.02
CA ARG A 212 14.47 5.90 18.25
C ARG A 212 13.03 6.41 18.41
N ILE A 213 12.80 7.70 18.15
CA ILE A 213 11.44 8.29 18.19
C ILE A 213 10.56 7.64 17.14
N LEU A 214 11.01 7.55 15.89
CA LEU A 214 10.25 6.96 14.79
C LEU A 214 9.85 5.51 15.10
N HIS A 215 10.81 4.70 15.55
CA HIS A 215 10.57 3.31 15.92
C HIS A 215 9.51 3.18 17.02
N ALA A 216 9.68 3.91 18.13
CA ALA A 216 8.75 3.85 19.26
C ALA A 216 7.32 4.23 18.83
N ARG A 217 7.19 5.26 18.00
CA ARG A 217 5.89 5.73 17.48
C ARG A 217 5.26 4.72 16.50
N GLN A 218 6.06 4.12 15.62
CA GLN A 218 5.60 3.08 14.70
C GLN A 218 5.08 1.84 15.45
N MET A 219 5.83 1.36 16.45
CA MET A 219 5.43 0.18 17.24
C MET A 219 4.15 0.46 18.02
N LEU A 220 4.06 1.63 18.68
CA LEU A 220 2.86 2.05 19.39
C LEU A 220 1.65 2.10 18.44
N GLY A 221 1.80 2.68 17.25
CA GLY A 221 0.73 2.78 16.27
C GLY A 221 0.25 1.41 15.79
N LEU A 222 1.19 0.50 15.52
CA LEU A 222 0.89 -0.88 15.15
C LEU A 222 0.09 -1.59 16.25
N GLU A 223 0.57 -1.55 17.50
CA GLU A 223 -0.11 -2.18 18.65
C GLU A 223 -1.51 -1.59 18.88
N MET A 224 -1.66 -0.26 18.74
CA MET A 224 -2.95 0.42 18.89
C MET A 224 -3.96 0.06 17.80
N LEU A 225 -3.52 -0.17 16.56
CA LEU A 225 -4.36 -0.63 15.45
C LEU A 225 -4.77 -2.09 15.66
N SER A 226 -3.82 -2.95 16.01
CA SER A 226 -4.08 -4.38 16.29
C SER A 226 -5.04 -4.55 17.47
N ALA A 227 -4.91 -3.75 18.53
CA ALA A 227 -5.83 -3.75 19.67
C ALA A 227 -7.28 -3.36 19.29
N ARG A 228 -7.47 -2.67 18.16
CA ARG A 228 -8.78 -2.30 17.61
C ARG A 228 -9.24 -3.21 16.46
N GLY A 229 -8.45 -4.24 16.13
CA GLY A 229 -8.75 -5.17 15.04
C GLY A 229 -8.68 -4.53 13.66
N ILE A 230 -7.96 -3.41 13.47
CA ILE A 230 -7.73 -2.83 12.15
C ILE A 230 -6.60 -3.61 11.48
N LEU A 231 -6.81 -4.06 10.23
CA LEU A 231 -5.81 -4.86 9.52
C LEU A 231 -4.60 -3.99 9.18
N THR A 232 -3.40 -4.53 9.43
CA THR A 232 -2.16 -3.81 9.19
C THR A 232 -1.30 -4.51 8.15
N LYS A 233 -0.93 -3.76 7.12
CA LYS A 233 0.08 -4.15 6.13
C LYS A 233 1.37 -3.41 6.47
N ILE A 234 2.46 -4.13 6.64
CA ILE A 234 3.77 -3.52 6.81
C ILE A 234 4.48 -3.51 5.46
N ASN A 235 4.96 -2.35 5.03
CA ASN A 235 5.88 -2.22 3.92
C ASN A 235 7.30 -2.05 4.45
N SER A 236 8.26 -2.75 3.85
CA SER A 236 9.68 -2.55 4.11
C SER A 236 10.45 -2.45 2.80
N VAL A 237 11.37 -1.50 2.70
CA VAL A 237 12.31 -1.38 1.59
C VAL A 237 13.59 -2.12 1.94
N MET A 238 13.95 -3.12 1.13
CA MET A 238 15.23 -3.84 1.24
C MET A 238 16.35 -3.00 0.65
N ILE A 239 17.29 -2.59 1.51
CA ILE A 239 18.46 -1.79 1.20
C ILE A 239 19.71 -2.66 1.47
N PRO A 240 20.36 -3.17 0.41
CA PRO A 240 21.53 -4.03 0.55
C PRO A 240 22.65 -3.39 1.38
N GLY A 241 23.20 -4.13 2.34
CA GLY A 241 24.24 -3.68 3.25
C GLY A 241 23.79 -2.68 4.32
N VAL A 242 22.51 -2.31 4.37
CA VAL A 242 21.95 -1.40 5.39
C VAL A 242 20.96 -2.13 6.28
N ASN A 243 19.92 -2.75 5.72
CA ASN A 243 18.88 -3.44 6.49
C ASN A 243 18.52 -4.82 5.94
N ASP A 244 19.15 -5.29 4.87
CA ASP A 244 18.88 -6.60 4.25
C ASP A 244 18.90 -7.78 5.24
N GLN A 245 19.89 -7.85 6.13
CA GLN A 245 19.92 -8.84 7.21
C GLN A 245 19.04 -8.42 8.41
N HIS A 246 18.73 -7.14 8.56
CA HIS A 246 17.91 -6.63 9.65
C HIS A 246 16.42 -6.94 9.48
N LEU A 247 15.97 -7.12 8.23
CA LEU A 247 14.55 -7.34 7.92
C LEU A 247 13.97 -8.62 8.54
N PHE A 248 14.81 -9.58 8.94
CA PHE A 248 14.37 -10.73 9.74
C PHE A 248 13.84 -10.32 11.12
N GLU A 249 14.57 -9.44 11.80
CA GLU A 249 14.17 -8.92 13.11
C GLU A 249 12.95 -8.01 12.99
N VAL A 250 12.92 -7.17 11.94
CA VAL A 250 11.74 -6.35 11.62
C VAL A 250 10.51 -7.24 11.45
N ASN A 251 10.60 -8.29 10.62
CA ASN A 251 9.49 -9.20 10.38
C ASN A 251 9.00 -9.89 11.67
N LYS A 252 9.92 -10.39 12.48
CA LYS A 252 9.58 -10.99 13.77
C LYS A 252 8.83 -9.99 14.66
N MET A 253 9.38 -8.78 14.81
CA MET A 253 8.88 -7.77 15.73
C MET A 253 7.49 -7.24 15.35
N VAL A 254 7.24 -7.01 14.06
CA VAL A 254 5.94 -6.50 13.60
C VAL A 254 4.85 -7.58 13.69
N ARG A 255 5.20 -8.85 13.45
CA ARG A 255 4.26 -9.96 13.59
C ARG A 255 3.86 -10.21 15.03
N GLU A 256 4.82 -10.19 15.95
CA GLU A 256 4.56 -10.27 17.40
C GLU A 256 3.61 -9.15 17.89
N ARG A 257 3.53 -8.04 17.15
CA ARG A 257 2.66 -6.89 17.45
C ARG A 257 1.36 -6.87 16.65
N GLY A 258 1.06 -7.94 15.90
CA GLY A 258 -0.22 -8.09 15.21
C GLY A 258 -0.26 -7.53 13.79
N ALA A 259 0.90 -7.39 13.12
CA ALA A 259 0.93 -7.18 11.67
C ALA A 259 0.29 -8.36 10.92
N PHE A 260 -0.65 -8.06 10.02
CA PHE A 260 -1.33 -9.08 9.23
C PHE A 260 -0.47 -9.56 8.05
N LEU A 261 0.10 -8.61 7.31
CA LEU A 261 0.89 -8.85 6.09
C LEU A 261 2.18 -8.05 6.19
N HIS A 262 3.31 -8.64 5.80
CA HIS A 262 4.57 -7.92 5.63
C HIS A 262 5.03 -8.03 4.17
N ASN A 263 5.04 -6.89 3.49
CA ASN A 263 5.44 -6.73 2.10
C ASN A 263 6.84 -6.12 2.03
N VAL A 264 7.81 -6.89 1.54
CA VAL A 264 9.18 -6.41 1.34
C VAL A 264 9.40 -6.06 -0.12
N MET A 265 9.77 -4.80 -0.37
CA MET A 265 9.97 -4.22 -1.69
C MET A 265 11.45 -3.92 -1.94
N PRO A 266 11.92 -4.02 -3.19
CA PRO A 266 13.31 -3.69 -3.50
C PRO A 266 13.55 -2.18 -3.41
N LEU A 267 14.74 -1.78 -2.94
CA LEU A 267 15.21 -0.40 -3.14
C LEU A 267 15.33 -0.11 -4.65
N ILE A 268 14.69 0.97 -5.08
CA ILE A 268 14.88 1.56 -6.40
C ILE A 268 15.77 2.79 -6.22
N SER A 269 17.00 2.71 -6.74
CA SER A 269 18.05 3.72 -6.55
C SER A 269 18.68 4.19 -7.86
N ASP A 270 17.91 4.22 -8.94
CA ASP A 270 18.36 4.85 -10.18
C ASP A 270 18.67 6.35 -9.92
N PRO A 271 19.87 6.85 -10.27
CA PRO A 271 20.24 8.26 -10.10
C PRO A 271 19.26 9.24 -10.77
N ALA A 272 18.53 8.82 -11.81
CA ALA A 272 17.53 9.62 -12.50
C ALA A 272 16.38 10.07 -11.57
N HIS A 273 16.12 9.35 -10.48
CA HIS A 273 15.12 9.73 -9.48
C HIS A 273 15.64 10.77 -8.48
N GLY A 274 16.94 11.10 -8.48
CA GLY A 274 17.53 12.15 -7.66
C GLY A 274 17.38 11.94 -6.15
N THR A 275 17.25 10.69 -5.70
CA THR A 275 17.23 10.33 -4.27
C THR A 275 18.65 10.35 -3.72
N HIS A 276 18.83 10.51 -2.41
CA HIS A 276 20.18 10.48 -1.82
C HIS A 276 20.91 9.18 -2.15
N TYR A 277 20.24 8.03 -1.96
CA TYR A 277 20.80 6.73 -2.31
C TYR A 277 21.12 6.57 -3.81
N GLY A 278 20.28 7.09 -4.71
CA GLY A 278 20.61 7.07 -6.13
C GLY A 278 21.83 7.92 -6.47
N LEU A 279 21.96 9.10 -5.85
CA LEU A 279 23.08 10.01 -6.12
C LEU A 279 24.42 9.51 -5.57
N ILE A 280 24.43 8.74 -4.48
CA ILE A 280 25.66 8.16 -3.91
C ILE A 280 26.00 6.77 -4.47
N GLY A 281 25.19 6.24 -5.39
CA GLY A 281 25.42 4.93 -6.01
C GLY A 281 25.09 3.73 -5.11
N GLN A 282 24.22 3.90 -4.11
CA GLN A 282 23.72 2.77 -3.33
C GLN A 282 22.96 1.81 -4.26
N ARG A 283 23.41 0.56 -4.36
CA ARG A 283 22.74 -0.43 -5.22
C ARG A 283 21.39 -0.87 -4.65
N GLY A 284 20.45 -1.20 -5.53
CA GLY A 284 19.27 -2.01 -5.21
C GLY A 284 19.61 -3.50 -5.05
N PRO A 285 18.70 -4.29 -4.46
CA PRO A 285 18.87 -5.74 -4.36
C PRO A 285 18.67 -6.40 -5.73
N THR A 286 19.38 -7.50 -5.97
CA THR A 286 19.14 -8.37 -7.12
C THR A 286 17.88 -9.21 -6.90
N ALA A 287 17.28 -9.73 -7.98
CA ALA A 287 16.14 -10.63 -7.89
C ALA A 287 16.44 -11.87 -7.01
N LYS A 288 17.66 -12.40 -7.08
CA LYS A 288 18.10 -13.54 -6.25
C LYS A 288 18.17 -13.19 -4.77
N GLU A 289 18.64 -11.99 -4.43
CA GLU A 289 18.67 -11.51 -3.04
C GLU A 289 17.25 -11.28 -2.49
N MET A 290 16.34 -10.76 -3.32
CA MET A 290 14.93 -10.61 -2.95
C MET A 290 14.27 -11.97 -2.70
N MET A 291 14.42 -12.94 -3.61
CA MET A 291 13.88 -14.29 -3.43
C MET A 291 14.45 -14.95 -2.17
N ALA A 292 15.77 -14.90 -1.97
CA ALA A 292 16.39 -15.48 -0.78
C ALA A 292 15.91 -14.84 0.53
N LEU A 293 15.62 -13.54 0.53
CA LEU A 293 15.01 -12.87 1.68
C LEU A 293 13.56 -13.34 1.88
N GLN A 294 12.76 -13.37 0.83
CA GLN A 294 11.36 -13.81 0.87
C GLN A 294 11.24 -15.25 1.36
N ASP A 295 12.00 -16.20 0.80
CA ASP A 295 12.01 -17.62 1.22
C ASP A 295 12.34 -17.78 2.72
N ARG A 296 13.25 -16.95 3.23
CA ARG A 296 13.61 -16.95 4.66
C ARG A 296 12.54 -16.33 5.55
N LEU A 297 11.69 -15.46 5.00
CA LEU A 297 10.56 -14.84 5.71
C LEU A 297 9.27 -15.68 5.62
N GLU A 298 9.10 -16.51 4.58
CA GLU A 298 7.96 -17.43 4.35
C GLU A 298 7.84 -18.51 5.43
N GLY A 299 8.89 -18.77 6.21
CA GLY A 299 8.82 -19.56 7.44
C GLY A 299 7.86 -19.01 8.51
N GLY A 300 7.18 -17.90 8.25
CA GLY A 300 5.89 -17.60 8.87
C GLY A 300 5.11 -16.38 8.33
N ALA A 301 5.58 -15.65 7.32
CA ALA A 301 4.81 -14.53 6.76
C ALA A 301 3.87 -14.98 5.63
N LYS A 302 2.62 -14.50 5.62
CA LYS A 302 1.84 -14.36 4.38
C LYS A 302 2.54 -13.26 3.58
N LEU A 303 3.21 -13.60 2.49
CA LEU A 303 3.93 -12.64 1.64
C LEU A 303 3.18 -12.51 0.32
N MET A 304 2.94 -11.26 -0.12
CA MET A 304 2.45 -11.04 -1.49
C MET A 304 3.59 -11.19 -2.48
N ARG A 305 3.35 -11.96 -3.54
CA ARG A 305 4.20 -12.04 -4.73
C ARG A 305 3.51 -11.22 -5.82
N HIS A 306 4.26 -10.36 -6.50
CA HIS A 306 3.80 -9.57 -7.64
C HIS A 306 4.44 -10.09 -8.92
#